data_AF-A0A6I1JI34-F1
#
_entry.id   AF-A0A6I1JI34-F1
#
_cell.length_a   1.000
_cell.length_b   1.000
_cell.length_c   1.000
_cell.angle_alpha   90.00
_cell.angle_beta   90.00
_cell.angle_gamma   90.00
#
_symmetry.space_group_name_H-M   'P 1'
#
loop_
_entity.id
_entity.type
_entity.pdbx_description
1 polymer ?
#
loop_
_entity_poly.entity_id
_entity_poly.type
_entity_poly.pdbx_seq_one_letter_code
_entity_poly.pdbx_strand_id
1 'polypeptide(L)'
;MAGLVVAPDGEIIAGGADGRLRFFGPDGTRRGEVAAAETPIVAVALAGDGRRLAAAGIRGSVALVDRPTRAVERVLVGPGLPVWSLAFRPGTEELMTGGGDRLVRRWLATTGEHLGAVVMARPSDALTRLADHPGAEVFRACSACHTLDPDGGNRAGPTLHGVIGRRIATAPGYDYSPALRGMDIVWTKETIAKLFEIGPSAYTPGTKMPEQQVTDPDDLKALVDFIAKATGAE
;
A
#
# COMPACT_ATOMS: atom_id res chain seq x y z
N MET A 1 14.14 14.41 -9.53
CA MET A 1 13.10 15.03 -8.69
C MET A 1 11.76 14.58 -9.28
N ALA A 2 10.97 13.81 -8.56
CA ALA A 2 9.73 13.24 -9.10
C ALA A 2 8.46 13.85 -8.47
N GLY A 3 8.59 14.63 -7.38
CA GLY A 3 7.51 15.44 -6.83
C GLY A 3 7.98 16.86 -6.47
N LEU A 4 7.15 17.85 -6.77
CA LEU A 4 7.38 19.28 -6.55
C LEU A 4 6.04 19.94 -6.21
N VAL A 5 6.01 20.80 -5.20
CA VAL A 5 4.86 21.67 -4.90
C VAL A 5 5.32 23.07 -4.56
N VAL A 6 4.47 24.06 -4.84
CA VAL A 6 4.67 25.46 -4.43
C VAL A 6 3.54 25.81 -3.47
N ALA A 7 3.90 26.25 -2.26
CA ALA A 7 2.96 26.67 -1.24
C ALA A 7 2.39 28.07 -1.54
N PRO A 8 1.24 28.46 -0.93
CA PRO A 8 0.64 29.78 -1.16
C PRO A 8 1.55 30.98 -0.82
N ASP A 9 2.50 30.79 0.09
CA ASP A 9 3.52 31.79 0.45
C ASP A 9 4.74 31.78 -0.47
N GLY A 10 4.72 30.96 -1.53
CA GLY A 10 5.79 30.80 -2.50
C GLY A 10 6.94 29.88 -2.06
N GLU A 11 6.87 29.24 -0.89
CA GLU A 11 7.86 28.22 -0.52
C GLU A 11 7.76 27.03 -1.50
N ILE A 12 8.90 26.60 -2.04
CA ILE A 12 8.99 25.49 -2.98
C ILE A 12 9.44 24.25 -2.20
N ILE A 13 8.73 23.13 -2.35
CA ILE A 13 9.05 21.87 -1.69
C ILE A 13 9.31 20.79 -2.76
N ALA A 14 10.48 20.18 -2.71
CA ALA A 14 10.95 19.20 -3.69
C ALA A 14 11.30 17.85 -3.05
N GLY A 15 10.86 16.76 -3.68
CA GLY A 15 11.21 15.38 -3.31
C GLY A 15 12.51 14.90 -3.96
N GLY A 16 13.43 14.40 -3.13
CA GLY A 16 14.73 13.86 -3.54
C GLY A 16 14.73 12.35 -3.80
N ALA A 17 15.71 11.89 -4.59
CA ALA A 17 15.97 10.47 -4.81
C ALA A 17 16.53 9.77 -3.56
N ASP A 18 16.98 10.54 -2.57
CA ASP A 18 17.50 10.10 -1.28
C ASP A 18 16.44 10.06 -0.17
N GLY A 19 15.15 10.17 -0.53
CA GLY A 19 14.06 10.11 0.45
C GLY A 19 13.84 11.39 1.25
N ARG A 20 14.51 12.50 0.89
CA ARG A 20 14.39 13.78 1.59
C ARG A 20 13.49 14.77 0.86
N LEU A 21 12.62 15.44 1.62
CA LEU A 21 11.97 16.67 1.17
C LEU A 21 12.89 17.85 1.43
N ARG A 22 13.05 18.73 0.45
CA ARG A 22 13.85 19.97 0.56
C ARG A 22 12.95 21.17 0.36
N PHE A 23 13.15 22.19 1.18
CA PHE A 23 12.36 23.42 1.21
C PHE A 23 13.22 24.57 0.71
N PHE A 24 12.66 25.37 -0.20
CA PHE A 24 13.32 26.54 -0.77
C PHE A 24 12.41 27.76 -0.67
N GLY A 25 13.00 28.93 -0.46
CA GLY A 25 12.28 30.18 -0.57
C GLY A 25 11.81 30.45 -2.01
N PRO A 26 10.93 31.44 -2.22
CA PRO A 26 10.51 31.87 -3.55
C PRO A 26 11.68 32.30 -4.46
N ASP A 27 12.80 32.70 -3.84
CA ASP A 27 14.06 33.09 -4.47
C ASP A 27 15.00 31.91 -4.75
N GLY A 28 14.57 30.67 -4.46
CA GLY A 28 15.37 29.46 -4.61
C GLY A 28 16.37 29.20 -3.49
N THR A 29 16.41 30.02 -2.43
CA THR A 29 17.31 29.79 -1.29
C THR A 29 16.89 28.54 -0.52
N ARG A 30 17.81 27.61 -0.26
CA ARG A 30 17.50 26.40 0.53
C ARG A 30 17.28 26.79 1.98
N ARG A 31 16.07 26.51 2.49
CA ARG A 31 15.66 26.85 3.85
C ARG A 31 15.74 25.67 4.81
N GLY A 32 15.70 24.44 4.32
CA GLY A 32 15.87 23.24 5.13
C GLY A 32 15.45 21.95 4.42
N GLU A 33 15.37 20.86 5.19
CA GLU A 33 14.96 19.55 4.71
C GLU A 33 14.41 18.66 5.82
N VAL A 34 13.73 17.58 5.44
CA VAL A 34 13.31 16.49 6.32
C VAL A 34 13.46 15.15 5.61
N ALA A 35 13.93 14.12 6.33
CA ALA A 35 13.92 12.74 5.84
C ALA A 35 12.50 12.19 5.94
N ALA A 36 11.80 12.10 4.81
CA ALA A 36 10.40 11.67 4.75
C ALA A 36 10.26 10.20 4.33
N ALA A 37 11.27 9.61 3.72
CA ALA A 37 11.31 8.19 3.35
C ALA A 37 12.75 7.67 3.33
N GLU A 38 12.91 6.35 3.35
CA GLU A 38 14.20 5.67 3.12
C GLU A 38 14.46 5.39 1.63
N THR A 39 13.53 5.78 0.77
CA THR A 39 13.55 5.49 -0.68
C THR A 39 13.19 6.74 -1.48
N PRO A 40 13.49 6.78 -2.80
CA PRO A 40 13.18 7.94 -3.63
C PRO A 40 11.74 8.45 -3.44
N ILE A 41 11.59 9.76 -3.22
CA ILE A 41 10.28 10.42 -3.20
C ILE A 41 9.81 10.60 -4.64
N VAL A 42 8.64 10.04 -4.95
CA VAL A 42 8.05 10.00 -6.29
C VAL A 42 6.80 10.85 -6.45
N ALA A 43 6.16 11.27 -5.35
CA ALA A 43 5.07 12.22 -5.38
C ALA A 43 5.07 13.08 -4.10
N VAL A 44 4.62 14.33 -4.24
CA VAL A 44 4.44 15.28 -3.12
C VAL A 44 3.11 16.00 -3.31
N ALA A 45 2.35 16.19 -2.22
CA ALA A 45 1.13 16.99 -2.23
C ALA A 45 1.08 17.93 -1.01
N LEU A 46 0.41 19.07 -1.16
CA LEU A 46 0.18 20.06 -0.11
C LEU A 46 -1.32 20.13 0.19
N ALA A 47 -1.69 20.13 1.47
CA ALA A 47 -3.06 20.33 1.91
C ALA A 47 -3.53 21.76 1.63
N GLY A 48 -4.85 21.95 1.51
CA GLY A 48 -5.44 23.26 1.18
C GLY A 48 -5.19 24.35 2.24
N ASP A 49 -4.92 23.96 3.49
CA ASP A 49 -4.50 24.86 4.57
C ASP A 49 -3.03 25.28 4.48
N GLY A 50 -2.27 24.70 3.56
CA GLY A 50 -0.83 24.87 3.40
C GLY A 50 0.00 24.24 4.52
N ARG A 51 -0.57 23.72 5.60
CA ARG A 51 0.19 23.27 6.76
C ARG A 51 0.77 21.87 6.56
N ARG A 52 -0.01 20.95 5.98
CA ARG A 52 0.37 19.54 5.87
C ARG A 52 0.86 19.18 4.48
N LEU A 53 1.98 18.46 4.44
CA LEU A 53 2.55 17.84 3.24
C LEU A 53 2.33 16.32 3.29
N ALA A 54 2.16 15.71 2.13
CA ALA A 54 2.26 14.27 1.94
C ALA A 54 3.40 13.97 0.97
N ALA A 55 4.25 12.99 1.26
CA ALA A 55 5.36 12.57 0.42
C ALA A 55 5.38 11.05 0.26
N ALA A 56 5.28 10.58 -0.98
CA ALA A 56 5.25 9.15 -1.31
C ALA A 56 6.64 8.65 -1.72
N GLY A 57 7.09 7.57 -1.08
CA GLY A 57 8.27 6.81 -1.50
C GLY A 57 7.94 5.81 -2.62
N ILE A 58 8.93 5.47 -3.44
CA ILE A 58 8.78 4.45 -4.51
C ILE A 58 8.42 3.06 -3.95
N ARG A 59 8.76 2.78 -2.69
CA ARG A 59 8.32 1.58 -1.96
C ARG A 59 7.03 1.81 -1.16
N GLY A 60 6.18 2.72 -1.63
CA GLY A 60 4.79 2.87 -1.23
C GLY A 60 4.54 3.13 0.24
N SER A 61 5.50 3.73 0.94
CA SER A 61 5.22 4.47 2.17
C SER A 61 4.79 5.89 1.80
N VAL A 62 3.91 6.49 2.61
CA VAL A 62 3.57 7.91 2.48
C VAL A 62 3.78 8.60 3.81
N ALA A 63 4.71 9.57 3.87
CA ALA A 63 4.91 10.38 5.05
C ALA A 63 4.00 11.60 5.04
N LEU A 64 3.37 11.87 6.19
CA LEU A 64 2.67 13.11 6.48
C LEU A 64 3.62 14.02 7.28
N VAL A 65 3.83 15.22 6.77
CA VAL A 65 4.84 16.15 7.29
C VAL A 65 4.17 17.47 7.64
N ASP A 66 4.45 17.97 8.84
CA ASP A 66 4.10 19.32 9.24
C ASP A 66 5.07 20.31 8.58
N ARG A 67 4.58 21.16 7.68
CA ARG A 67 5.41 22.10 6.91
C ARG A 67 6.11 23.14 7.81
N PRO A 68 5.44 23.77 8.80
CA PRO A 68 6.08 24.78 9.64
C PRO A 68 7.24 24.23 10.47
N THR A 69 7.06 23.07 11.11
CA THR A 69 8.08 22.46 11.98
C THR A 69 9.05 21.55 11.21
N ARG A 70 8.69 21.17 9.97
CA ARG A 70 9.43 20.23 9.11
C ARG A 70 9.65 18.88 9.80
N ALA A 71 8.64 18.44 10.54
CA ALA A 71 8.64 17.17 11.23
C ALA A 71 7.72 16.17 10.52
N VAL A 72 8.15 14.91 10.46
CA VAL A 72 7.26 13.81 10.07
C VAL A 72 6.29 13.58 11.22
N GLU A 73 5.01 13.84 10.97
CA GLU A 73 3.93 13.58 11.93
C GLU A 73 3.57 12.09 11.93
N ARG A 74 3.60 11.45 10.76
CA ARG A 74 3.18 10.06 10.58
C ARG A 74 3.74 9.45 9.30
N VAL A 75 3.81 8.12 9.26
CA VAL A 75 4.01 7.34 8.04
C VAL A 75 2.82 6.41 7.85
N LEU A 76 2.17 6.50 6.69
CA LEU A 76 1.10 5.60 6.27
C LEU A 76 1.75 4.34 5.68
N VAL A 77 1.45 3.20 6.29
CA VAL A 77 1.87 1.87 5.84
C VAL A 77 0.71 1.21 5.11
N GLY A 78 1.00 0.52 4.00
CA GLY A 78 -0.03 -0.15 3.20
C GLY A 78 -0.73 0.61 2.06
N PRO A 79 -0.33 1.83 1.60
CA PRO A 79 -1.01 2.47 0.48
C PRO A 79 -0.78 1.84 -0.91
N GLY A 80 -0.08 0.71 -0.98
CA GLY A 80 0.20 -0.03 -2.21
C GLY A 80 1.55 0.36 -2.81
N LEU A 81 2.14 -0.54 -3.59
CA LEU A 81 3.46 -0.31 -4.21
C LEU A 81 3.31 -0.16 -5.73
N PRO A 82 3.97 0.84 -6.37
CA PRO A 82 4.40 2.15 -5.86
C PRO A 82 3.21 3.12 -5.74
N VAL A 83 3.28 4.14 -4.88
CA VAL A 83 2.32 5.26 -4.85
C VAL A 83 2.79 6.37 -5.79
N TRP A 84 2.08 6.59 -6.89
CA TRP A 84 2.46 7.53 -7.94
C TRP A 84 1.79 8.89 -7.83
N SER A 85 0.67 8.97 -7.12
CA SER A 85 -0.10 10.21 -7.01
C SER A 85 -0.65 10.42 -5.60
N LEU A 86 -0.66 11.68 -5.18
CA LEU A 86 -1.18 12.13 -3.89
C LEU A 86 -2.11 13.31 -4.12
N ALA A 87 -3.23 13.38 -3.41
CA ALA A 87 -4.11 14.54 -3.43
C ALA A 87 -4.84 14.70 -2.09
N PHE A 88 -4.81 15.89 -1.51
CA PHE A 88 -5.68 16.23 -0.39
C PHE A 88 -7.05 16.66 -0.92
N ARG A 89 -8.13 16.16 -0.30
CA ARG A 89 -9.49 16.60 -0.64
C ARG A 89 -9.75 17.99 -0.03
N PRO A 90 -10.04 19.02 -0.85
CA PRO A 90 -10.24 20.39 -0.36
C PRO A 90 -11.30 20.48 0.74
N GLY A 91 -11.04 21.27 1.78
CA GLY A 91 -11.97 21.52 2.89
C GLY A 91 -12.12 20.35 3.87
N THR A 92 -11.31 19.30 3.75
CA THR A 92 -11.40 18.08 4.57
C THR A 92 -10.02 17.58 4.97
N GLU A 93 -9.97 16.63 5.90
CA GLU A 93 -8.72 16.01 6.36
C GLU A 93 -8.33 14.76 5.55
N GLU A 94 -8.95 14.52 4.39
CA GLU A 94 -8.69 13.31 3.62
C GLU A 94 -7.50 13.45 2.67
N LEU A 95 -6.63 12.44 2.68
CA LEU A 95 -5.61 12.19 1.67
C LEU A 95 -6.02 11.03 0.77
N MET A 96 -5.89 11.22 -0.54
CA MET A 96 -5.99 10.17 -1.54
C MET A 96 -4.60 9.75 -2.01
N THR A 97 -4.38 8.44 -2.09
CA THR A 97 -3.15 7.84 -2.63
C THR A 97 -3.49 6.96 -3.82
N GLY A 98 -2.90 7.22 -4.98
CA GLY A 98 -3.06 6.40 -6.18
C GLY A 98 -1.80 5.61 -6.47
N GLY A 99 -1.93 4.29 -6.59
CA GLY A 99 -0.80 3.38 -6.78
C GLY A 99 -0.75 2.69 -8.15
N GLY A 100 0.39 2.07 -8.46
CA GLY A 100 0.55 1.22 -9.65
C GLY A 100 -0.35 -0.02 -9.65
N ASP A 101 -0.99 -0.28 -8.52
CA ASP A 101 -1.97 -1.33 -8.30
C ASP A 101 -3.40 -0.99 -8.75
N ARG A 102 -3.59 0.17 -9.36
CA ARG A 102 -4.88 0.65 -9.89
C ARG A 102 -5.94 0.89 -8.81
N LEU A 103 -5.50 1.09 -7.56
CA LEU A 103 -6.37 1.49 -6.46
C LEU A 103 -6.10 2.94 -6.07
N VAL A 104 -7.18 3.67 -5.78
CA VAL A 104 -7.12 4.97 -5.10
C VAL A 104 -7.57 4.74 -3.68
N ARG A 105 -6.66 4.83 -2.70
CA ARG A 105 -6.99 4.66 -1.28
C ARG A 105 -7.27 6.01 -0.64
N ARG A 106 -8.16 6.03 0.35
CA ARG A 106 -8.52 7.21 1.15
C ARG A 106 -8.00 7.03 2.56
N TRP A 107 -7.47 8.11 3.11
CA TRP A 107 -6.86 8.15 4.43
C TRP A 107 -7.35 9.37 5.18
N LEU A 108 -7.59 9.24 6.47
CA LEU A 108 -7.74 10.40 7.35
C LEU A 108 -6.34 10.89 7.74
N ALA A 109 -5.93 12.07 7.29
CA ALA A 109 -4.56 12.55 7.44
C ALA A 109 -4.18 12.86 8.90
N THR A 110 -5.14 13.14 9.77
CA THR A 110 -4.88 13.40 11.19
C THR A 110 -4.52 12.13 11.96
N THR A 111 -5.25 11.04 11.70
CA THR A 111 -5.09 9.77 12.42
C THR A 111 -4.21 8.76 11.66
N GLY A 112 -4.11 8.91 10.33
CA GLY A 112 -3.55 7.91 9.42
C GLY A 112 -4.47 6.71 9.19
N GLU A 113 -5.72 6.78 9.64
CA GLU A 113 -6.71 5.73 9.45
C GLU A 113 -7.03 5.53 7.97
N HIS A 114 -7.13 4.27 7.55
CA HIS A 114 -7.52 3.90 6.19
C HIS A 114 -9.06 3.91 6.09
N LEU A 115 -9.60 4.81 5.26
CA LEU A 115 -11.04 5.01 5.07
C LEU A 115 -11.61 4.15 3.91
N GLY A 116 -10.85 3.17 3.43
CA GLY A 116 -11.18 2.34 2.28
C GLY A 116 -10.61 2.85 0.94
N ALA A 117 -10.99 2.20 -0.16
CA ALA A 117 -10.50 2.53 -1.50
C ALA A 117 -11.63 2.89 -2.48
N VAL A 118 -11.36 3.86 -3.35
CA VAL A 118 -12.08 4.09 -4.60
C VAL A 118 -11.47 3.18 -5.67
N VAL A 119 -12.21 2.13 -6.04
CA VAL A 119 -11.77 1.13 -7.00
C VAL A 119 -12.00 1.65 -8.42
N MET A 120 -10.92 1.90 -9.16
CA MET A 120 -10.98 2.03 -10.62
C MET A 120 -11.10 0.62 -11.22
N ALA A 121 -12.32 0.17 -11.43
CA ALA A 121 -12.64 -1.19 -11.88
C ALA A 121 -12.02 -1.56 -13.24
N ARG A 122 -11.20 -2.62 -13.28
CA ARG A 122 -11.74 -3.96 -13.59
C ARG A 122 -11.34 -4.90 -12.45
N PRO A 123 -12.24 -5.23 -11.51
CA PRO A 123 -12.00 -6.27 -10.53
C PRO A 123 -11.80 -7.59 -11.27
N SER A 124 -11.08 -8.53 -10.65
CA SER A 124 -11.16 -9.92 -11.09
C SER A 124 -12.62 -10.38 -11.02
N ASP A 125 -13.03 -11.28 -11.89
CA ASP A 125 -14.41 -11.80 -11.92
C ASP A 125 -14.83 -12.31 -10.52
N ALA A 126 -13.91 -12.93 -9.78
CA ALA A 126 -14.13 -13.38 -8.41
C ALA A 126 -14.51 -12.24 -7.43
N LEU A 127 -13.88 -11.06 -7.52
CA LEU A 127 -14.23 -9.91 -6.66
C LEU A 127 -15.59 -9.33 -7.01
N THR A 128 -15.98 -9.39 -8.29
CA THR A 128 -17.33 -8.99 -8.72
C THR A 128 -18.38 -9.99 -8.27
N ARG A 129 -18.13 -11.30 -8.42
CA ARG A 129 -19.06 -12.38 -8.05
C ARG A 129 -19.25 -12.50 -6.53
N LEU A 130 -18.24 -12.16 -5.75
CA LEU A 130 -18.25 -12.25 -4.29
C LEU A 130 -18.25 -10.87 -3.62
N ALA A 131 -18.76 -9.84 -4.30
CA ALA A 131 -18.74 -8.46 -3.79
C ALA A 131 -19.46 -8.30 -2.44
N ASP A 132 -20.50 -9.09 -2.19
CA ASP A 132 -21.27 -9.09 -0.94
C ASP A 132 -20.62 -9.92 0.18
N HIS A 133 -19.52 -10.61 -0.09
CA HIS A 133 -18.81 -11.35 0.93
C HIS A 133 -18.03 -10.37 1.84
N PRO A 134 -18.10 -10.48 3.18
CA PRO A 134 -17.46 -9.50 4.09
C PRO A 134 -15.94 -9.37 3.86
N GLY A 135 -15.26 -10.46 3.55
CA GLY A 135 -13.83 -10.44 3.25
C GLY A 135 -13.44 -9.78 1.92
N ALA A 136 -14.42 -9.44 1.05
CA ALA A 136 -14.13 -8.78 -0.21
C ALA A 136 -13.55 -7.38 0.00
N GLU A 137 -14.02 -6.63 1.01
CA GLU A 137 -13.48 -5.30 1.33
C GLU A 137 -12.02 -5.41 1.79
N VAL A 138 -11.74 -6.32 2.73
CA VAL A 138 -10.40 -6.55 3.25
C VAL A 138 -9.44 -6.99 2.14
N PHE A 139 -9.89 -7.88 1.25
CA PHE A 139 -9.08 -8.38 0.13
C PHE A 139 -8.72 -7.31 -0.91
N ARG A 140 -9.44 -6.19 -1.00
CA ARG A 140 -9.15 -5.14 -2.00
C ARG A 140 -7.69 -4.70 -1.93
N ALA A 141 -7.10 -4.61 -0.74
CA ALA A 141 -5.69 -4.27 -0.57
C ALA A 141 -4.73 -5.28 -1.23
N CYS A 142 -5.13 -6.56 -1.34
CA CYS A 142 -4.35 -7.65 -1.95
C CYS A 142 -4.53 -7.72 -3.48
N SER A 143 -5.68 -7.27 -4.00
CA SER A 143 -6.02 -7.34 -5.43
C SER A 143 -5.03 -6.61 -6.34
N ALA A 144 -4.31 -5.65 -5.75
CA ALA A 144 -3.14 -4.97 -6.27
C ALA A 144 -2.06 -5.91 -6.83
N CYS A 145 -1.68 -6.87 -6.01
CA CYS A 145 -0.54 -7.74 -6.23
C CYS A 145 -0.95 -9.15 -6.64
N HIS A 146 -2.20 -9.52 -6.42
CA HIS A 146 -2.67 -10.89 -6.54
C HIS A 146 -3.91 -11.01 -7.43
N THR A 147 -3.93 -12.07 -8.20
CA THR A 147 -5.09 -12.53 -8.98
C THR A 147 -5.77 -13.69 -8.25
N LEU A 148 -7.05 -13.91 -8.54
CA LEU A 148 -7.86 -14.97 -7.95
C LEU A 148 -8.25 -16.05 -8.97
N ASP A 149 -8.34 -15.66 -10.25
CA ASP A 149 -8.76 -16.52 -11.34
C ASP A 149 -7.60 -17.34 -11.94
N PRO A 150 -7.88 -18.53 -12.51
CA PRO A 150 -6.86 -19.40 -13.12
C PRO A 150 -6.05 -18.69 -14.20
N ASP A 151 -6.73 -17.91 -15.04
CA ASP A 151 -6.13 -17.20 -16.18
C ASP A 151 -5.60 -15.81 -15.80
N GLY A 152 -5.66 -15.44 -14.52
CA GLY A 152 -5.23 -14.13 -14.05
C GLY A 152 -3.72 -13.91 -14.15
N GLY A 153 -2.94 -14.99 -14.16
CA GLY A 153 -1.48 -14.94 -14.16
C GLY A 153 -0.87 -14.35 -12.89
N ASN A 154 0.44 -14.11 -12.88
CA ASN A 154 1.14 -13.47 -11.77
C ASN A 154 1.24 -11.96 -11.98
N ARG A 155 1.30 -11.19 -10.88
CA ARG A 155 1.56 -9.73 -10.89
C ARG A 155 2.80 -9.43 -10.04
N ALA A 156 2.74 -8.37 -9.22
CA ALA A 156 3.76 -8.11 -8.21
C ALA A 156 3.88 -9.24 -7.18
N GLY A 157 2.79 -9.99 -6.95
CA GLY A 157 2.75 -11.25 -6.23
C GLY A 157 2.26 -12.41 -7.10
N PRO A 158 2.39 -13.67 -6.63
CA PRO A 158 1.87 -14.83 -7.34
C PRO A 158 0.35 -14.84 -7.42
N THR A 159 -0.22 -15.56 -8.38
CA THR A 159 -1.66 -15.86 -8.38
C THR A 159 -2.06 -16.58 -7.09
N LEU A 160 -3.20 -16.20 -6.53
CA LEU A 160 -3.81 -16.91 -5.40
C LEU A 160 -4.78 -17.99 -5.86
N HIS A 161 -5.04 -18.12 -7.16
CA HIS A 161 -5.82 -19.25 -7.66
C HIS A 161 -5.22 -20.58 -7.18
N GLY A 162 -6.06 -21.45 -6.60
CA GLY A 162 -5.62 -22.71 -6.00
C GLY A 162 -4.58 -22.54 -4.88
N VAL A 163 -4.61 -21.44 -4.11
CA VAL A 163 -3.65 -21.23 -3.03
C VAL A 163 -3.87 -22.19 -1.87
N ILE A 164 -5.11 -22.54 -1.55
CA ILE A 164 -5.41 -23.47 -0.46
C ILE A 164 -4.85 -24.86 -0.80
N GLY A 165 -4.04 -25.42 0.10
CA GLY A 165 -3.32 -26.68 -0.07
C GLY A 165 -2.01 -26.56 -0.86
N ARG A 166 -1.70 -25.40 -1.44
CA ARG A 166 -0.46 -25.19 -2.21
C ARG A 166 0.73 -24.94 -1.28
N ARG A 167 1.85 -25.60 -1.56
CA ARG A 167 3.11 -25.33 -0.85
C ARG A 167 3.64 -23.93 -1.18
N ILE A 168 4.23 -23.25 -0.20
CA ILE A 168 4.88 -21.96 -0.40
C ILE A 168 5.93 -22.02 -1.52
N ALA A 169 6.07 -20.92 -2.25
CA ALA A 169 7.03 -20.78 -3.33
C ALA A 169 6.88 -21.77 -4.50
N THR A 170 5.65 -22.24 -4.77
CA THR A 170 5.36 -23.17 -5.87
C THR A 170 4.32 -22.69 -6.89
N ALA A 171 3.82 -21.44 -6.78
CA ALA A 171 2.91 -20.93 -7.80
C ALA A 171 3.60 -20.93 -9.18
N PRO A 172 2.95 -21.48 -10.23
CA PRO A 172 3.56 -21.58 -11.56
C PRO A 172 3.99 -20.22 -12.10
N GLY A 173 5.18 -20.16 -12.70
CA GLY A 173 5.68 -18.98 -13.41
C GLY A 173 5.97 -17.76 -12.53
N TYR A 174 6.05 -17.90 -11.20
CA TYR A 174 6.43 -16.80 -10.30
C TYR A 174 7.86 -16.99 -9.79
N ASP A 175 8.67 -15.93 -9.86
CA ASP A 175 10.05 -15.95 -9.36
C ASP A 175 10.11 -15.61 -7.87
N TYR A 176 10.23 -16.64 -7.04
CA TYR A 176 10.35 -16.53 -5.59
C TYR A 176 11.79 -16.27 -5.15
N SER A 177 11.97 -15.57 -4.03
CA SER A 177 13.29 -15.43 -3.41
C SER A 177 13.84 -16.78 -2.94
N PRO A 178 15.18 -16.97 -2.86
CA PRO A 178 15.78 -18.20 -2.36
C PRO A 178 15.30 -18.57 -0.94
N ALA A 179 15.08 -17.57 -0.08
CA ALA A 179 14.57 -17.75 1.27
C ALA A 179 13.20 -18.45 1.28
N LEU A 180 12.26 -17.97 0.47
CA LEU A 180 10.91 -18.54 0.38
C LEU A 180 10.92 -19.97 -0.17
N ARG A 181 11.81 -20.29 -1.12
CA ARG A 181 11.90 -21.64 -1.71
C ARG A 181 12.31 -22.72 -0.70
N GLY A 182 13.09 -22.34 0.33
CA GLY A 182 13.54 -23.22 1.39
C GLY A 182 12.56 -23.40 2.55
N MET A 183 11.42 -22.69 2.54
CA MET A 183 10.42 -22.80 3.60
C MET A 183 9.51 -24.01 3.39
N ASP A 184 9.04 -24.57 4.51
CA ASP A 184 8.09 -25.67 4.55
C ASP A 184 6.75 -25.21 5.12
N ILE A 185 6.00 -24.48 4.29
CA ILE A 185 4.65 -23.98 4.62
C ILE A 185 3.71 -24.51 3.55
N VAL A 186 2.58 -25.08 3.97
CA VAL A 186 1.43 -25.35 3.10
C VAL A 186 0.36 -24.32 3.42
N TRP A 187 -0.13 -23.63 2.39
CA TRP A 187 -1.13 -22.59 2.56
C TRP A 187 -2.50 -23.19 2.88
N THR A 188 -2.83 -23.26 4.16
CA THR A 188 -4.19 -23.51 4.67
C THR A 188 -4.83 -22.21 5.14
N LYS A 189 -6.12 -22.23 5.49
CA LYS A 189 -6.79 -21.09 6.12
C LYS A 189 -6.02 -20.61 7.36
N GLU A 190 -5.53 -21.54 8.18
CA GLU A 190 -4.81 -21.27 9.42
C GLU A 190 -3.45 -20.61 9.15
N THR A 191 -2.68 -21.11 8.18
CA THR A 191 -1.37 -20.51 7.85
C THR A 191 -1.50 -19.15 7.16
N ILE A 192 -2.56 -18.93 6.37
CA ILE A 192 -2.87 -17.61 5.80
C ILE A 192 -3.31 -16.66 6.92
N ALA A 193 -4.14 -17.11 7.87
CA ALA A 193 -4.51 -16.30 9.03
C ALA A 193 -3.25 -15.87 9.82
N LYS A 194 -2.37 -16.83 10.12
CA LYS A 194 -1.12 -16.58 10.83
C LYS A 194 -0.21 -15.58 10.11
N LEU A 195 -0.14 -15.64 8.78
CA LEU A 195 0.62 -14.68 7.96
C LEU A 195 0.22 -13.22 8.27
N PHE A 196 -1.09 -12.95 8.39
CA PHE A 196 -1.61 -11.60 8.62
C PHE A 196 -1.77 -11.23 10.10
N GLU A 197 -1.76 -12.21 11.00
CA GLU A 197 -1.73 -11.98 12.43
C GLU A 197 -0.37 -11.42 12.86
N ILE A 198 0.73 -12.09 12.49
CA ILE A 198 2.08 -11.70 12.92
C ILE A 198 2.85 -10.87 11.87
N GLY A 199 2.31 -10.76 10.65
CA GLY A 199 2.87 -9.96 9.56
C GLY A 199 3.73 -10.74 8.56
N PRO A 200 3.63 -10.45 7.24
CA PRO A 200 4.41 -11.12 6.20
C PRO A 200 5.92 -11.21 6.42
N SER A 201 6.55 -10.14 6.91
CA SER A 201 8.02 -10.13 7.09
C SER A 201 8.46 -11.09 8.18
N ALA A 202 7.66 -11.21 9.25
CA ALA A 202 7.94 -12.08 10.38
C ALA A 202 7.64 -13.56 10.05
N TYR A 203 6.51 -13.83 9.40
CA TYR A 203 6.11 -15.20 9.10
C TYR A 203 6.82 -15.79 7.87
N THR A 204 7.14 -14.96 6.88
CA THR A 204 7.81 -15.38 5.64
C THR A 204 9.04 -14.51 5.33
N PRO A 205 10.14 -14.65 6.10
CA PRO A 205 11.33 -13.83 5.92
C PRO A 205 11.89 -13.89 4.48
N GLY A 206 12.22 -12.72 3.92
CA GLY A 206 12.66 -12.60 2.52
C GLY A 206 11.51 -12.49 1.51
N THR A 207 10.28 -12.31 1.97
CA THR A 207 9.16 -11.87 1.13
C THR A 207 9.35 -10.43 0.64
N LYS A 208 8.82 -10.13 -0.56
CA LYS A 208 8.69 -8.77 -1.10
C LYS A 208 7.31 -8.17 -0.82
N MET A 209 6.41 -8.95 -0.21
CA MET A 209 5.09 -8.50 0.18
C MET A 209 5.21 -7.34 1.19
N PRO A 210 4.47 -6.24 1.01
CA PRO A 210 4.42 -5.17 2.00
C PRO A 210 3.93 -5.69 3.34
N GLU A 211 4.35 -5.05 4.43
CA GLU A 211 3.82 -5.36 5.75
C GLU A 211 2.31 -5.06 5.78
N GLN A 212 1.53 -6.11 6.01
CA GLN A 212 0.07 -6.05 6.08
C GLN A 212 -0.36 -6.94 7.24
N GLN A 213 -0.92 -6.31 8.28
CA GLN A 213 -1.53 -7.00 9.39
C GLN A 213 -3.03 -6.71 9.42
N VAL A 214 -3.82 -7.71 9.78
CA VAL A 214 -5.26 -7.56 10.00
C VAL A 214 -5.50 -7.80 11.49
N THR A 215 -5.66 -6.71 12.23
CA THR A 215 -5.74 -6.74 13.70
C THR A 215 -7.13 -7.06 14.22
N ASP A 216 -8.16 -6.83 13.41
CA ASP A 216 -9.53 -7.21 13.74
C ASP A 216 -9.75 -8.72 13.43
N PRO A 217 -10.14 -9.54 14.42
CA PRO A 217 -10.30 -10.98 14.22
C PRO A 217 -11.42 -11.36 13.24
N ASP A 218 -12.50 -10.58 13.19
CA ASP A 218 -13.63 -10.85 12.29
C ASP A 218 -13.25 -10.53 10.84
N ASP A 219 -12.53 -9.42 10.62
CA ASP A 219 -11.95 -9.08 9.31
C ASP A 219 -10.94 -10.13 8.85
N LEU A 220 -10.07 -10.61 9.75
CA LEU A 220 -9.09 -11.64 9.43
C LEU A 220 -9.78 -12.94 9.00
N LYS A 221 -10.78 -13.38 9.78
CA LYS A 221 -11.59 -14.55 9.43
C LYS A 221 -12.29 -14.36 8.09
N ALA A 222 -12.92 -13.21 7.88
CA ALA A 222 -13.63 -12.89 6.65
C ALA A 222 -12.70 -12.90 5.43
N LEU A 223 -11.50 -12.33 5.55
CA LEU A 223 -10.47 -12.32 4.51
C LEU A 223 -10.05 -13.75 4.11
N VAL A 224 -9.75 -14.59 5.09
CA VAL A 224 -9.30 -15.97 4.85
C VAL A 224 -10.40 -16.81 4.20
N ASP A 225 -11.65 -16.68 4.68
CA ASP A 225 -12.81 -17.35 4.08
C ASP A 225 -13.07 -16.87 2.65
N PHE A 226 -12.91 -15.56 2.40
CA PHE A 226 -13.01 -14.99 1.06
C PHE A 226 -11.95 -15.58 0.12
N ILE A 227 -10.68 -15.62 0.52
CA ILE A 227 -9.59 -16.15 -0.29
C ILE A 227 -9.85 -17.61 -0.64
N ALA A 228 -10.25 -18.44 0.33
CA ALA A 228 -10.56 -19.85 0.06
C ALA A 228 -11.68 -19.99 -0.98
N LYS A 229 -12.81 -19.31 -0.77
CA LYS A 229 -13.96 -19.35 -1.68
C LYS A 229 -13.63 -18.82 -3.07
N ALA A 230 -12.91 -17.70 -3.14
CA ALA A 230 -12.57 -17.03 -4.39
C ALA A 230 -11.54 -17.80 -5.23
N THR A 231 -10.80 -18.72 -4.62
CA THR A 231 -9.70 -19.44 -5.28
C THR A 231 -10.02 -20.91 -5.58
N GLY A 232 -11.27 -21.32 -5.40
CA GLY A 232 -11.79 -22.63 -5.77
C GLY A 232 -11.66 -23.72 -4.69
N ALA A 233 -11.44 -23.33 -3.42
CA ALA A 233 -11.51 -24.25 -2.30
C ALA A 233 -12.90 -24.12 -1.63
N GLU A 234 -13.77 -25.10 -1.85
CA GLU A 234 -14.96 -25.34 -1.03
C GLU A 234 -14.62 -26.20 0.17
#